data_AF-A0A434VX02-F1
#
_entry.id   AF-A0A434VX02-F1
#
_cell.length_a   1.000
_cell.length_b   1.000
_cell.length_c   1.000
_cell.angle_alpha   90.00
_cell.angle_beta   90.00
_cell.angle_gamma   90.00
#
_symmetry.space_group_name_H-M   'P 1'
#
loop_
_entity.id
_entity.type
_entity.pdbx_description
1 polymer ?
#
loop_
_entity_poly.entity_id
_entity_poly.type
_entity_poly.pdbx_seq_one_letter_code
_entity_poly.pdbx_strand_id
1 'polypeptide(L)'
;VVANGDVGSPEEAATILEQSGADAVMIGRAHYGAPWAAGSVAAAAADTSTHGIPETPQALADYVAAHYEDMLSLYGVESGLRQARKHLGWYLDRHAARASAEQRKRILTSFEPTEVIRGLREALADPVMLTEMRSAA
;
A
#
# COMPACT_ATOMS: atom_id res chain seq x y z
N VAL A 1 20.47 9.46 14.82
CA VAL A 1 20.66 9.28 13.36
C VAL A 1 19.55 8.37 12.83
N VAL A 2 19.08 8.56 11.60
CA VAL A 2 18.04 7.72 10.97
C VAL A 2 18.65 6.97 9.78
N ALA A 3 18.57 5.64 9.79
CA ALA A 3 18.97 4.80 8.67
C ALA A 3 17.86 4.70 7.61
N ASN A 4 18.23 4.64 6.33
CA ASN A 4 17.30 4.48 5.22
C ASN A 4 17.91 3.56 4.17
N GLY A 5 17.13 2.58 3.71
CA GLY A 5 17.49 1.64 2.66
C GLY A 5 16.76 0.32 2.85
N ASP A 6 15.90 -0.04 1.89
CA ASP A 6 15.31 -1.38 1.74
C ASP A 6 14.82 -2.07 3.01
N VAL A 7 14.11 -1.32 3.86
CA VAL A 7 13.38 -1.87 5.01
C VAL A 7 11.93 -2.12 4.63
N GLY A 8 11.55 -3.40 4.55
CA GLY A 8 10.20 -3.90 4.36
C GLY A 8 9.74 -4.89 5.43
N SER A 9 10.65 -5.41 6.27
CA SER A 9 10.33 -6.32 7.36
C SER A 9 10.98 -5.93 8.71
N PRO A 10 10.49 -6.49 9.83
CA PRO A 10 11.12 -6.32 11.15
C PRO A 10 12.59 -6.80 11.17
N GLU A 11 12.91 -7.87 10.46
CA GLU A 11 14.26 -8.44 10.37
C GLU A 11 15.22 -7.52 9.61
N GLU A 12 14.77 -6.94 8.50
CA GLU A 12 15.52 -5.94 7.74
C GLU A 12 15.75 -4.67 8.58
N ALA A 13 14.73 -4.25 9.34
CA ALA A 13 14.84 -3.12 10.26
C ALA A 13 15.85 -3.37 11.39
N ALA A 14 15.83 -4.57 11.99
CA ALA A 14 16.79 -4.94 13.02
C ALA A 14 18.22 -4.98 12.45
N THR A 15 18.38 -5.56 11.26
CA THR A 15 19.68 -5.66 10.57
C THR A 15 20.27 -4.29 10.29
N ILE A 16 19.49 -3.36 9.73
CA ILE A 16 20.02 -2.04 9.39
C ILE A 16 20.37 -1.22 10.64
N LEU A 17 19.61 -1.35 11.74
CA LEU A 17 19.91 -0.69 13.01
C LEU A 17 21.21 -1.24 13.61
N GLU A 18 21.38 -2.55 13.65
CA GLU A 18 22.59 -3.19 14.18
C GLU A 18 23.84 -2.79 13.40
N GLN A 19 23.76 -2.80 12.06
CA GLN A 19 24.90 -2.48 11.20
C GLN A 19 25.28 -0.99 11.23
N SER A 20 24.29 -0.10 11.33
CA SER A 20 24.51 1.34 11.25
C SER A 20 24.73 2.02 12.60
N GLY A 21 24.28 1.40 13.70
CA GLY A 21 24.20 2.05 15.01
C GLY A 21 23.21 3.23 15.06
N ALA A 22 22.27 3.30 14.11
CA ALA A 22 21.26 4.34 14.07
C ALA A 22 20.18 4.16 15.15
N ASP A 23 19.48 5.25 15.48
CA ASP A 23 18.42 5.25 16.51
C ASP A 23 17.04 4.93 15.93
N ALA A 24 16.89 5.03 14.61
CA ALA A 24 15.63 4.82 13.90
C ALA A 24 15.85 4.38 12.46
N VAL A 25 14.82 3.77 11.86
CA VAL A 25 14.77 3.42 10.43
C VAL A 25 13.68 4.21 9.73
N MET A 26 13.90 4.54 8.46
CA MET A 26 12.91 5.12 7.58
C MET A 26 12.44 4.08 6.56
N ILE A 27 11.13 3.93 6.41
CA ILE A 27 10.51 3.04 5.43
C ILE A 27 10.00 3.88 4.26
N GLY A 28 10.55 3.64 3.07
CA GLY A 28 10.17 4.29 1.83
C GLY A 28 9.29 3.40 0.95
N ARG A 29 9.92 2.70 0.00
CA ARG A 29 9.23 1.95 -1.06
C ARG A 29 8.30 0.85 -0.54
N ALA A 30 8.60 0.22 0.59
CA ALA A 30 7.73 -0.81 1.15
C ALA A 30 6.33 -0.29 1.54
N HIS A 31 6.19 1.03 1.75
CA HIS A 31 4.91 1.69 2.04
C HIS A 31 3.99 1.79 0.82
N TYR A 32 4.53 1.67 -0.41
CA TYR A 32 3.72 1.76 -1.63
C TYR A 32 2.74 0.59 -1.71
N GLY A 33 1.44 0.93 -1.73
CA GLY A 33 0.35 -0.05 -1.70
C GLY A 33 0.17 -0.76 -0.36
N ALA A 34 0.94 -0.42 0.68
CA ALA A 34 0.83 -0.98 2.03
C ALA A 34 1.16 0.07 3.09
N PRO A 35 0.29 1.09 3.31
CA PRO A 35 0.61 2.17 4.25
C PRO A 35 0.88 1.72 5.69
N TRP A 36 0.35 0.56 6.07
CA TRP A 36 0.54 -0.06 7.37
C TRP A 36 1.96 -0.64 7.60
N ALA A 37 2.81 -0.77 6.56
CA ALA A 37 4.10 -1.45 6.66
C ALA A 37 4.99 -0.93 7.80
N ALA A 38 5.09 0.39 7.98
CA ALA A 38 5.87 0.97 9.06
C ALA A 38 5.30 0.66 10.44
N GLY A 39 3.97 0.65 10.57
CA GLY A 39 3.29 0.23 11.79
C GLY A 39 3.56 -1.24 12.11
N SER A 40 3.59 -2.12 11.10
CA SER A 40 3.92 -3.54 11.29
C SER A 40 5.33 -3.75 11.83
N VAL A 41 6.31 -3.05 11.26
CA VAL A 41 7.71 -3.11 11.72
C VAL A 41 7.83 -2.59 13.15
N ALA A 42 7.21 -1.45 13.45
CA ALA A 42 7.25 -0.85 14.79
C ALA A 42 6.56 -1.74 15.84
N ALA A 43 5.41 -2.34 15.51
CA ALA A 43 4.68 -3.21 16.42
C ALA A 43 5.48 -4.47 16.75
N ALA A 44 6.12 -5.09 15.76
CA ALA A 44 6.99 -6.24 15.96
C ALA A 44 8.21 -5.90 16.85
N ALA A 45 8.84 -4.74 16.64
CA ALA A 45 9.94 -4.28 17.48
C ALA A 45 9.53 -4.00 18.94
N ALA A 46 8.26 -3.65 19.16
CA ALA A 46 7.69 -3.39 20.49
C ALA A 46 7.04 -4.62 21.15
N ASP A 47 7.06 -5.79 20.50
CA ASP A 47 6.33 -7.00 20.92
C ASP A 47 4.82 -6.73 21.16
N THR A 48 4.21 -6.00 20.23
CA THR A 48 2.78 -5.64 20.25
C THR A 48 2.08 -6.04 18.95
N SER A 49 0.75 -6.15 18.98
CA SER A 49 -0.03 -6.44 17.78
C SER A 49 -0.19 -5.21 16.89
N THR A 50 -0.11 -5.41 15.57
CA THR A 50 -0.45 -4.36 14.59
C THR A 50 -1.96 -4.29 14.42
N HIS A 51 -2.48 -3.08 14.19
CA HIS A 51 -3.88 -2.83 13.93
C HIS A 51 -4.05 -2.11 12.59
N GLY A 52 -5.22 -2.24 11.97
CA GLY A 52 -5.53 -1.52 10.72
C GLY A 52 -4.90 -2.10 9.46
N ILE A 53 -4.34 -3.32 9.52
CA ILE A 53 -3.96 -4.09 8.34
C ILE A 53 -5.22 -4.75 7.78
N PRO A 54 -5.58 -4.55 6.50
CA PRO A 54 -6.68 -5.27 5.88
C PRO A 54 -6.35 -6.76 5.73
N GLU A 55 -7.10 -7.64 6.40
CA GLU A 55 -6.83 -9.09 6.46
C GLU A 55 -7.52 -9.90 5.36
N THR A 56 -8.51 -9.31 4.67
CA THR A 56 -9.27 -9.97 3.61
C THR A 56 -9.24 -9.14 2.32
N PRO A 57 -9.43 -9.77 1.14
CA PRO A 57 -9.55 -9.03 -0.13
C PRO A 57 -10.64 -7.93 -0.07
N GLN A 58 -11.76 -8.23 0.59
CA GLN A 58 -12.84 -7.26 0.80
C GLN A 58 -12.41 -6.10 1.69
N ALA A 59 -11.77 -6.38 2.84
CA ALA A 59 -11.27 -5.34 3.74
C ALA A 59 -10.21 -4.47 3.05
N LEU A 60 -9.37 -5.07 2.20
CA LEU A 60 -8.40 -4.34 1.40
C LEU A 60 -9.07 -3.41 0.39
N ALA A 61 -10.07 -3.91 -0.33
CA ALA A 61 -10.83 -3.11 -1.27
C ALA A 61 -11.51 -1.91 -0.58
N ASP A 62 -12.09 -2.13 0.60
CA ASP A 62 -12.74 -1.08 1.39
C ASP A 62 -11.72 -0.06 1.93
N TYR A 63 -10.55 -0.52 2.40
CA TYR A 63 -9.45 0.36 2.80
C TYR A 63 -9.00 1.26 1.64
N VAL A 64 -8.77 0.68 0.46
CA VAL A 64 -8.29 1.43 -0.72
C VAL A 64 -9.35 2.41 -1.21
N ALA A 65 -10.62 2.04 -1.17
CA ALA A 65 -11.73 2.93 -1.51
C ALA A 65 -11.82 4.12 -0.53
N ALA A 66 -11.75 3.87 0.77
CA ALA A 66 -11.76 4.93 1.78
C ALA A 66 -10.56 5.89 1.61
N HIS A 67 -9.36 5.34 1.40
CA HIS A 67 -8.17 6.17 1.16
C HIS A 67 -8.30 7.00 -0.13
N TYR A 68 -8.95 6.47 -1.17
CA TYR A 68 -9.27 7.23 -2.37
C TYR A 68 -10.23 8.40 -2.08
N GLU A 69 -11.31 8.15 -1.34
CA GLU A 69 -12.27 9.17 -0.93
C GLU A 69 -11.64 10.26 -0.04
N ASP A 70 -10.73 9.88 0.87
CA ASP A 70 -9.95 10.82 1.68
C ASP A 70 -9.11 11.76 0.81
N MET A 71 -8.47 11.24 -0.25
CA MET A 71 -7.73 12.08 -1.20
C MET A 71 -8.64 13.04 -1.95
N LEU A 72 -9.84 12.61 -2.35
CA LEU A 72 -10.82 13.51 -2.99
C LEU A 72 -11.30 14.60 -2.02
N SER A 73 -11.51 14.24 -0.76
CA SER A 73 -11.94 15.17 0.29
C SER A 73 -10.85 16.20 0.60
N LEU A 74 -9.58 15.78 0.63
CA LEU A 74 -8.44 16.63 0.94
C LEU A 74 -8.09 17.59 -0.21
N TYR A 75 -8.06 17.10 -1.44
CA TYR A 75 -7.58 17.87 -2.60
C TYR A 75 -8.70 18.46 -3.47
N GLY A 76 -9.97 18.14 -3.17
CA GLY A 76 -11.11 18.37 -4.06
C GLY A 76 -11.14 17.33 -5.19
N VAL A 77 -12.33 17.07 -5.76
CA VAL A 77 -12.55 15.96 -6.71
C VAL A 77 -11.60 16.01 -7.90
N GLU A 78 -11.49 17.14 -8.60
CA GLU A 78 -10.72 17.23 -9.84
C GLU A 78 -9.21 17.01 -9.64
N SER A 79 -8.64 17.63 -8.60
CA SER A 79 -7.22 17.47 -8.26
C SER A 79 -6.96 16.13 -7.57
N GLY A 80 -7.85 15.71 -6.67
CA GLY A 80 -7.79 14.44 -5.96
C GLY A 80 -7.76 13.25 -6.92
N LEU A 81 -8.56 13.28 -7.98
CA LEU A 81 -8.53 12.27 -9.06
C LEU A 81 -7.14 12.09 -9.65
N ARG A 82 -6.41 13.19 -9.91
CA ARG A 82 -5.05 13.16 -10.47
C ARG A 82 -4.02 12.69 -9.44
N GLN A 83 -4.11 13.18 -8.21
CA GLN A 83 -3.17 12.82 -7.14
C GLN A 83 -3.31 11.33 -6.76
N ALA A 84 -4.55 10.82 -6.73
CA ALA A 84 -4.83 9.44 -6.36
C ALA A 84 -4.21 8.41 -7.30
N ARG A 85 -4.02 8.73 -8.60
CA ARG A 85 -3.60 7.75 -9.62
C ARG A 85 -2.33 7.01 -9.23
N LYS A 86 -1.35 7.71 -8.64
CA LYS A 86 -0.09 7.09 -8.22
C LYS A 86 -0.31 6.09 -7.09
N HIS A 87 -1.11 6.47 -6.09
CA HIS A 87 -1.44 5.62 -4.95
C HIS A 87 -2.26 4.40 -5.37
N LEU A 88 -3.28 4.60 -6.20
CA LEU A 88 -4.08 3.51 -6.77
C LEU A 88 -3.22 2.57 -7.62
N GLY A 89 -2.30 3.11 -8.42
CA GLY A 89 -1.33 2.33 -9.18
C GLY A 89 -0.52 1.40 -8.28
N TRP A 90 -0.01 1.90 -7.16
CA TRP A 90 0.73 1.10 -6.17
C TRP A 90 -0.10 -0.02 -5.55
N TYR A 91 -1.37 0.24 -5.19
CA TYR A 91 -2.25 -0.82 -4.69
C TYR A 91 -2.50 -1.89 -5.73
N LEU A 92 -2.77 -1.49 -6.99
CA LEU A 92 -3.01 -2.42 -8.08
C LEU A 92 -1.77 -3.26 -8.40
N ASP A 93 -0.57 -2.66 -8.38
CA ASP A 93 0.70 -3.37 -8.57
C ASP A 93 0.94 -4.42 -7.49
N ARG A 94 0.65 -4.07 -6.23
CA ARG A 94 0.93 -4.94 -5.09
C ARG A 94 -0.12 -6.05 -4.92
N HIS A 95 -1.40 -5.73 -5.15
CA HIS A 95 -2.50 -6.59 -4.71
C HIS A 95 -3.44 -7.05 -5.82
N ALA A 96 -3.35 -6.48 -7.03
CA ALA A 96 -4.24 -6.80 -8.15
C ALA A 96 -3.45 -7.32 -9.37
N ALA A 97 -2.54 -8.27 -9.16
CA ALA A 97 -1.68 -8.83 -10.20
C ALA A 97 -2.45 -9.43 -11.39
N ARG A 98 -3.71 -9.83 -11.19
CA ARG A 98 -4.60 -10.40 -12.21
C ARG A 98 -5.46 -9.36 -12.94
N ALA A 99 -5.47 -8.09 -12.50
CA ALA A 99 -6.23 -7.06 -13.17
C ALA A 99 -5.68 -6.83 -14.57
N SER A 100 -6.54 -6.95 -15.59
CA SER A 100 -6.16 -6.69 -16.97
C SER A 100 -5.70 -5.24 -17.17
N ALA A 101 -4.88 -4.99 -18.20
CA ALA A 101 -4.44 -3.65 -18.56
C ALA A 101 -5.62 -2.69 -18.77
N GLU A 102 -6.72 -3.17 -19.36
CA GLU A 102 -7.94 -2.38 -19.58
C GLU A 102 -8.70 -2.08 -18.28
N GLN A 103 -8.77 -3.02 -17.33
CA GLN A 103 -9.32 -2.74 -16.00
C GLN A 103 -8.48 -1.68 -15.28
N ARG A 104 -7.16 -1.85 -15.25
CA ARG A 104 -6.23 -0.91 -14.63
C ARG A 104 -6.34 0.49 -15.25
N LYS A 105 -6.37 0.58 -16.58
CA LYS A 105 -6.53 1.84 -17.31
C LYS A 105 -7.84 2.52 -16.91
N ARG A 106 -8.96 1.81 -16.91
CA ARG A 106 -10.26 2.36 -16.50
C ARG A 106 -10.24 2.94 -15.09
N ILE A 107 -9.67 2.22 -14.12
CA ILE A 107 -9.53 2.70 -12.73
C ILE A 107 -8.68 3.97 -12.67
N LEU A 108 -7.53 3.99 -13.34
CA LEU A 108 -6.54 5.07 -13.21
C LEU A 108 -6.88 6.33 -14.01
N THR A 109 -7.75 6.24 -15.02
CA THR A 109 -8.06 7.37 -15.90
C THR A 109 -9.50 7.87 -15.82
N SER A 110 -10.39 7.18 -15.10
CA SER A 110 -11.78 7.65 -14.91
C SER A 110 -11.81 9.01 -14.20
N PHE A 111 -12.80 9.83 -14.59
CA PHE A 111 -13.15 11.07 -13.89
C PHE A 111 -14.37 10.91 -12.99
N GLU A 112 -15.01 9.74 -13.00
CA GLU A 112 -16.18 9.42 -12.18
C GLU A 112 -15.76 8.60 -10.96
N PRO A 113 -15.85 9.14 -9.72
CA PRO A 113 -15.39 8.45 -8.51
C PRO A 113 -16.08 7.10 -8.26
N THR A 114 -17.38 7.00 -8.58
CA THR A 114 -18.15 5.77 -8.44
C THR A 114 -17.61 4.64 -9.32
N GLU A 115 -17.18 4.96 -10.54
CA GLU A 115 -16.55 3.99 -11.45
C GLU A 115 -15.17 3.55 -10.97
N VAL A 116 -14.40 4.46 -10.36
CA VAL A 116 -13.11 4.14 -9.75
C VAL A 116 -13.30 3.16 -8.60
N ILE A 117 -14.21 3.45 -7.67
CA ILE A 117 -14.50 2.61 -6.50
C ILE A 117 -15.00 1.23 -6.92
N ARG A 118 -15.94 1.17 -7.87
CA ARG A 118 -16.43 -0.10 -8.42
C ARG A 118 -15.29 -0.92 -9.03
N GLY A 119 -14.45 -0.30 -9.85
CA GLY A 119 -13.30 -0.95 -10.47
C GLY A 119 -12.26 -1.43 -9.45
N LEU A 120 -11.99 -0.67 -8.39
CA LEU A 120 -11.10 -1.08 -7.31
C LEU A 120 -11.63 -2.33 -6.58
N ARG A 121 -12.92 -2.34 -6.25
CA ARG A 121 -13.56 -3.50 -5.61
C ARG A 121 -13.49 -4.75 -6.49
N GLU A 122 -13.76 -4.61 -7.78
CA GLU A 122 -13.65 -5.73 -8.73
C GLU A 122 -12.20 -6.23 -8.87
N ALA A 123 -11.23 -5.32 -8.96
CA ALA A 123 -9.82 -5.67 -9.16
C ALA A 123 -9.18 -6.31 -7.92
N LEU A 124 -9.64 -5.94 -6.72
CA LEU A 124 -9.09 -6.40 -5.44
C LEU A 124 -9.89 -7.57 -4.83
N ALA A 125 -11.02 -7.95 -5.41
CA ALA A 125 -11.84 -9.06 -4.91
C ALA A 125 -11.27 -10.46 -5.19
N ASP A 126 -10.36 -10.61 -6.17
CA ASP A 126 -9.71 -11.90 -6.44
C ASP A 126 -8.47 -12.05 -5.54
N PRO A 127 -8.45 -13.01 -4.59
CA PRO A 127 -7.30 -13.19 -3.72
C PRO A 127 -6.06 -13.56 -4.54
N VAL A 128 -5.10 -12.65 -4.60
CA VAL A 128 -3.72 -13.04 -4.85
C VAL A 128 -3.27 -13.77 -3.59
N MET A 129 -3.13 -15.11 -3.68
CA MET A 129 -2.32 -15.84 -2.72
C MET A 129 -0.94 -15.19 -2.72
N LEU A 130 -0.59 -14.48 -1.63
CA LEU A 130 0.71 -13.85 -1.41
C LEU A 130 1.78 -14.93 -1.53
N THR A 131 2.27 -15.17 -2.75
CA THR A 131 3.49 -15.92 -2.96
C THR A 131 4.60 -14.96 -2.61
N GLU A 132 5.38 -15.37 -1.61
CA GLU A 132 6.53 -14.71 -1.00
C GLU A 132 7.13 -13.59 -1.86
N MET A 133 7.20 -12.40 -1.25
CA MET A 133 7.97 -11.27 -1.75
C MET A 133 9.39 -11.76 -2.10
N ARG A 134 9.63 -12.04 -3.38
CA ARG A 134 10.98 -12.26 -3.88
C ARG A 134 11.73 -10.93 -3.77
N SER A 135 12.71 -10.92 -2.88
CA SER A 135 13.89 -10.06 -2.91
C SER A 135 14.32 -9.88 -4.38
N ALA A 136 14.17 -8.66 -4.89
CA ALA A 136 14.72 -8.28 -6.18
C ALA A 136 16.18 -7.89 -5.95
N ALA A 137 17.07 -8.77 -6.43
CA ALA A 137 18.50 -8.54 -6.58
C ALA A 137 18.80 -7.39 -7.56
#